data_AF-A0A842XT49-F1
#
_entry.id   AF-A0A842XT49-F1
#
_cell.length_a   1.000
_cell.length_b   1.000
_cell.length_c   1.000
_cell.angle_alpha   90.00
_cell.angle_beta   90.00
_cell.angle_gamma   90.00
#
_symmetry.space_group_name_H-M   'P 1'
#
loop_
_entity.id
_entity.type
_entity.pdbx_description
1 polymer ?
#
loop_
_entity_poly.entity_id
_entity_poly.type
_entity_poly.pdbx_seq_one_letter_code
_entity_poly.pdbx_strand_id
1 'polypeptide(L)'
;MSEVHISDIPIPLANYIHLIKYHKTPYYDIVQHILKEMEMHYERTGRGSETVYTINPRVLQDEIEKKVESEKLTTINICRTVLALFYGSELREEDDFYITTTSRGRRNYHVKVNTHTLSSLHRFI
;
A
#
# COMPACT_ATOMS: atom_id res chain seq x y z
N MET A 1 -11.57 10.44 17.34
CA MET A 1 -10.70 10.76 16.20
C MET A 1 -9.29 10.76 16.73
N SER A 2 -8.44 9.87 16.25
CA SER A 2 -7.00 9.97 16.49
C SER A 2 -6.39 10.18 15.12
N GLU A 3 -6.18 11.45 14.75
CA GLU A 3 -5.36 11.78 13.59
C GLU A 3 -3.99 11.14 13.84
N VAL A 4 -3.55 10.27 12.94
CA VAL A 4 -2.16 9.81 12.95
C VAL A 4 -1.31 11.06 12.75
N HIS A 5 -0.62 11.50 13.82
CA HIS A 5 0.23 12.68 13.74
C HIS A 5 1.38 12.36 12.79
N ILE A 6 1.47 13.13 11.70
CA ILE A 6 2.53 12.99 10.68
C ILE A 6 3.94 13.02 11.30
N SER A 7 4.09 13.59 12.50
CA SER A 7 5.33 13.60 13.29
C SER A 7 5.85 12.22 13.68
N ASP A 8 4.98 11.20 13.74
CA ASP A 8 5.35 9.85 14.17
C ASP A 8 5.73 8.93 13.00
N ILE A 9 5.56 9.43 11.77
CA ILE A 9 5.90 8.73 10.54
C ILE A 9 7.34 9.08 10.15
N PRO A 10 8.21 8.09 9.83
CA PRO A 10 9.56 8.36 9.34
C PRO A 10 9.55 9.40 8.21
N ILE A 11 10.36 10.47 8.37
CA ILE A 11 10.42 11.64 7.48
C ILE A 11 10.36 11.29 5.98
N PRO A 12 11.04 10.23 5.46
CA PRO A 12 10.96 9.90 4.05
C PRO A 12 9.55 9.57 3.53
N LEU A 13 8.63 9.11 4.38
CA LEU A 13 7.29 8.66 3.97
C LEU A 13 6.27 9.81 3.95
N ALA A 14 6.45 10.85 4.76
CA ALA A 14 5.57 12.01 4.78
C ALA A 14 5.45 12.68 3.40
N ASN A 15 6.55 12.73 2.64
CA ASN A 15 6.54 13.24 1.26
C ASN A 15 5.72 12.34 0.33
N TYR A 16 5.79 11.01 0.47
CA TYR A 16 5.02 10.09 -0.36
C TYR A 16 3.52 10.16 -0.04
N ILE A 17 3.16 10.37 1.23
CA ILE A 17 1.77 10.65 1.61
C ILE A 17 1.24 11.87 0.86
N HIS A 18 2.01 12.96 0.80
CA HIS A 18 1.63 14.15 0.03
C HIS A 18 1.51 13.83 -1.46
N LEU A 19 2.48 13.13 -2.05
CA LEU A 19 2.44 12.76 -3.47
C LEU A 19 1.18 11.94 -3.81
N ILE A 20 0.75 11.03 -2.94
CA ILE A 20 -0.46 10.25 -3.12
C ILE A 20 -1.71 11.15 -3.01
N LYS A 21 -1.85 11.93 -1.92
CA LYS A 21 -3.02 12.82 -1.69
C LYS A 21 -3.19 13.89 -2.78
N TYR A 22 -2.09 14.35 -3.36
CA TYR A 22 -2.11 15.29 -4.49
C TYR A 22 -2.14 14.59 -5.86
N HIS A 23 -2.50 13.31 -5.90
CA HIS A 23 -2.74 12.55 -7.13
C HIS A 23 -1.54 12.55 -8.09
N LYS A 24 -0.31 12.50 -7.56
CA LYS A 24 0.91 12.52 -8.38
C LYS A 24 1.22 11.13 -8.92
N THR A 25 1.34 11.03 -10.24
CA THR A 25 1.86 9.84 -10.93
C THR A 25 3.36 9.65 -10.64
N PRO A 26 3.85 8.41 -10.46
CA PRO A 26 3.10 7.14 -10.49
C PRO A 26 2.52 6.72 -9.13
N TYR A 27 2.70 7.52 -8.09
CA TYR A 27 2.41 7.16 -6.70
C TYR A 27 0.92 6.90 -6.46
N TYR A 28 0.06 7.77 -6.98
CA TYR A 28 -1.38 7.59 -6.92
C TYR A 28 -1.84 6.36 -7.73
N ASP A 29 -1.27 6.14 -8.90
CA ASP A 29 -1.58 4.99 -9.77
C ASP A 29 -1.24 3.65 -9.10
N ILE A 30 -0.12 3.59 -8.38
CA ILE A 30 0.27 2.44 -7.56
C ILE A 30 -0.80 2.14 -6.50
N VAL A 31 -1.24 3.15 -5.75
CA VAL A 31 -2.23 2.98 -4.68
C VAL A 31 -3.57 2.53 -5.25
N GLN A 32 -4.05 3.18 -6.32
CA GLN A 32 -5.28 2.80 -7.01
C GLN A 32 -5.25 1.33 -7.46
N HIS A 33 -4.13 0.88 -8.01
CA HIS A 33 -4.00 -0.51 -8.44
C HIS A 33 -4.05 -1.48 -7.26
N ILE A 34 -3.31 -1.19 -6.18
CA ILE A 34 -3.30 -2.02 -4.98
C ILE A 34 -4.71 -2.18 -4.43
N LEU A 35 -5.44 -1.07 -4.25
CA LEU A 35 -6.79 -1.10 -3.67
C LEU A 35 -7.75 -1.93 -4.51
N LYS A 36 -7.73 -1.73 -5.83
CA LYS A 36 -8.57 -2.51 -6.75
C LYS A 36 -8.28 -4.01 -6.66
N GLU A 37 -7.01 -4.41 -6.64
CA GLU A 37 -6.65 -5.83 -6.54
C GLU A 37 -7.02 -6.42 -5.18
N MET A 38 -6.87 -5.65 -4.09
CA MET A 38 -7.28 -6.06 -2.74
C MET A 38 -8.79 -6.25 -2.63
N GLU A 39 -9.59 -5.36 -3.22
CA GLU A 39 -11.04 -5.50 -3.29
C GLU A 39 -11.44 -6.74 -4.06
N MET A 40 -10.89 -6.93 -5.26
CA MET A 40 -11.17 -8.12 -6.09
C MET A 40 -10.79 -9.41 -5.36
N HIS A 41 -9.66 -9.41 -4.64
CA HIS A 41 -9.23 -10.54 -3.82
C HIS A 41 -10.20 -10.84 -2.67
N TYR A 42 -10.68 -9.80 -1.99
CA TYR A 42 -11.66 -9.92 -0.91
C TYR A 42 -13.03 -10.42 -1.39
N GLU A 43 -13.47 -9.97 -2.56
CA GLU A 43 -14.71 -10.44 -3.19
C GLU A 43 -14.64 -11.91 -3.58
N ARG A 44 -13.53 -12.33 -4.21
CA ARG A 44 -13.33 -13.72 -4.65
C ARG A 44 -13.25 -14.72 -3.51
N THR A 45 -12.83 -14.29 -2.34
CA THR A 45 -12.70 -15.14 -1.13
C THR A 45 -13.99 -15.24 -0.32
N GLY A 46 -15.09 -14.66 -0.82
CA GLY A 46 -16.43 -14.84 -0.27
C GLY A 46 -16.78 -13.91 0.89
N ARG A 47 -16.04 -12.81 1.08
CA ARG A 47 -16.31 -11.75 2.08
C ARG A 47 -16.71 -12.31 3.46
N GLY A 48 -15.74 -12.79 4.24
CA GLY A 48 -16.02 -13.32 5.58
C GLY A 48 -14.90 -14.13 6.21
N SER A 49 -13.94 -14.60 5.41
CA SER A 49 -12.67 -15.15 5.90
C SER A 49 -11.65 -14.01 6.03
N GLU A 50 -10.88 -13.99 7.13
CA GLU A 50 -9.64 -13.20 7.16
C GLU A 50 -8.73 -13.73 6.05
N THR A 51 -8.55 -12.93 5.00
CA THR A 51 -7.67 -13.26 3.88
C THR A 51 -6.47 -12.34 3.89
N VAL A 52 -5.28 -12.88 3.64
CA VAL A 52 -4.06 -12.09 3.53
C VAL A 52 -3.78 -11.80 2.07
N TYR A 53 -3.72 -10.52 1.71
CA TYR A 53 -3.23 -10.07 0.41
C TYR A 53 -1.75 -9.70 0.53
N THR A 54 -0.94 -10.12 -0.44
CA THR A 54 0.51 -9.88 -0.45
C THR A 54 0.90 -8.98 -1.61
N ILE A 55 1.51 -7.84 -1.30
CA ILE A 55 2.11 -6.94 -2.27
C ILE A 55 3.60 -7.30 -2.40
N ASN A 56 3.96 -7.78 -3.59
CA ASN A 56 5.35 -7.94 -4.00
C ASN A 56 5.77 -6.72 -4.85
N PRO A 57 6.71 -5.88 -4.39
CA PRO A 57 7.07 -4.64 -5.08
C PRO A 57 7.56 -4.80 -6.51
N ARG A 58 8.14 -5.95 -6.87
CA ARG A 58 8.60 -6.21 -8.25
C ARG A 58 7.45 -6.58 -9.16
N VAL A 59 6.55 -7.45 -8.70
CA VAL A 59 5.35 -7.81 -9.46
C VAL A 59 4.50 -6.57 -9.68
N LEU A 60 4.30 -5.77 -8.63
CA LEU A 60 3.59 -4.51 -8.69
C LEU A 60 4.26 -3.51 -9.65
N GLN A 61 5.60 -3.46 -9.68
CA GLN A 61 6.32 -2.64 -10.65
C GLN A 61 5.97 -3.04 -12.08
N ASP A 62 6.13 -4.32 -12.41
CA ASP A 62 5.87 -4.87 -13.75
C ASP A 62 4.40 -4.67 -14.18
N GLU A 63 3.46 -4.67 -13.22
CA GLU A 63 2.04 -4.45 -13.46
C GLU A 63 1.69 -2.99 -13.73
N ILE A 64 2.34 -2.05 -13.03
CA ILE A 64 2.13 -0.61 -13.23
C ILE A 64 2.85 -0.12 -14.49
N GLU A 65 4.04 -0.64 -14.80
CA GLU A 65 4.79 -0.27 -16.02
C GLU A 65 4.00 -0.52 -17.30
N LYS A 66 3.09 -1.51 -17.29
CA LYS A 66 2.15 -1.78 -18.41
C LYS A 66 1.08 -0.70 -18.60
N LYS A 67 0.84 0.14 -17.60
CA LYS A 67 -0.24 1.12 -17.54
C LYS A 67 0.28 2.56 -17.55
N VAL A 68 1.44 2.79 -16.95
CA VAL A 68 2.04 4.10 -16.71
C VAL A 68 3.54 4.01 -16.98
N GLU A 69 4.01 4.77 -17.97
CA GLU A 69 5.43 4.94 -18.23
C GLU A 69 5.98 6.09 -17.38
N SER A 70 6.94 5.81 -16.49
CA SER A 70 7.54 6.82 -15.63
C SER A 70 8.88 6.36 -15.07
N GLU A 71 9.93 7.17 -15.24
CA GLU A 71 11.26 6.93 -14.63
C GLU A 71 11.24 6.89 -13.09
N LYS A 72 10.18 7.43 -12.47
CA LYS A 72 9.99 7.38 -11.01
C LYS A 72 9.46 6.03 -10.52
N LEU A 73 9.09 5.12 -11.42
CA LEU A 73 8.56 3.79 -11.08
C LEU A 73 9.71 2.83 -10.76
N THR A 74 10.36 3.06 -9.62
CA THR A 74 11.44 2.19 -9.12
C THR A 74 10.91 1.34 -7.98
N THR A 75 11.48 0.15 -7.76
CA THR A 75 11.12 -0.71 -6.62
C THR A 75 11.24 0.04 -5.28
N ILE A 76 12.22 0.95 -5.14
CA ILE A 76 12.39 1.77 -3.92
C ILE A 76 11.20 2.72 -3.74
N ASN A 77 10.78 3.41 -4.80
CA ASN A 77 9.64 4.32 -4.75
C ASN A 77 8.33 3.56 -4.50
N ILE A 78 8.17 2.37 -5.09
CA ILE A 78 7.02 1.50 -4.81
C ILE A 78 6.98 1.11 -3.34
N CYS A 79 8.10 0.61 -2.78
CA CYS A 79 8.20 0.30 -1.36
C CYS A 79 7.81 1.49 -0.47
N ARG A 80 8.30 2.69 -0.77
CA ARG A 80 7.95 3.91 -0.02
C ARG A 80 6.49 4.31 -0.20
N THR A 81 5.91 4.08 -1.37
CA THR A 81 4.49 4.34 -1.67
C THR A 81 3.59 3.40 -0.86
N VAL A 82 3.91 2.10 -0.83
CA VAL A 82 3.18 1.11 -0.03
C VAL A 82 3.28 1.45 1.46
N LEU A 83 4.46 1.78 1.96
CA LEU A 83 4.63 2.19 3.35
C LEU A 83 3.90 3.48 3.68
N ALA A 84 3.90 4.47 2.77
CA ALA A 84 3.15 5.70 2.94
C ALA A 84 1.64 5.46 2.95
N LEU A 85 1.13 4.54 2.14
CA LEU A 85 -0.26 4.10 2.19
C LEU A 85 -0.60 3.50 3.55
N PHE A 86 0.23 2.59 4.07
CA PHE A 86 -0.04 1.92 5.35
C PHE A 86 0.04 2.88 6.53
N TYR A 87 1.18 3.53 6.73
CA TYR A 87 1.38 4.44 7.86
C TYR A 87 0.61 5.75 7.73
N GLY A 88 0.20 6.12 6.51
CA GLY A 88 -0.67 7.26 6.28
C GLY A 88 -2.16 6.95 6.48
N SER A 89 -2.52 5.68 6.57
CA SER A 89 -3.88 5.20 6.90
C SER A 89 -4.02 4.88 8.40
N GLU A 90 -5.21 4.48 8.82
CA GLU A 90 -5.49 4.05 10.20
C GLU A 90 -5.08 2.58 10.48
N LEU A 91 -4.31 1.95 9.57
CA LEU A 91 -3.84 0.57 9.74
C LEU A 91 -2.77 0.47 10.83
N ARG A 92 -2.82 -0.61 11.61
CA ARG A 92 -1.85 -0.94 12.65
C ARG A 92 -0.92 -2.06 12.18
N GLU A 93 0.38 -1.89 12.38
CA GLU A 93 1.37 -2.94 12.11
C GLU A 93 1.14 -4.14 13.05
N GLU A 94 1.41 -5.35 12.58
CA GLU A 94 1.12 -6.68 13.18
C GLU A 94 -0.38 -7.03 13.30
N ASP A 95 -1.23 -6.05 13.55
CA ASP A 95 -2.69 -6.23 13.63
C ASP A 95 -3.34 -6.27 12.24
N ASP A 96 -3.09 -5.27 11.40
CA ASP A 96 -3.74 -5.10 10.10
C ASP A 96 -2.80 -5.40 8.92
N PHE A 97 -1.50 -5.12 9.08
CA PHE A 97 -0.47 -5.46 8.09
C PHE A 97 0.85 -5.88 8.74
N TYR A 98 1.68 -6.61 8.03
CA TYR A 98 3.05 -6.94 8.46
C TYR A 98 3.99 -7.01 7.26
N ILE A 99 5.30 -6.91 7.52
CA ILE A 99 6.32 -6.85 6.48
C ILE A 99 7.27 -8.03 6.66
N THR A 100 7.46 -8.83 5.61
CA THR A 100 8.49 -9.87 5.59
C THR A 100 9.68 -9.44 4.77
N THR A 101 10.88 -9.86 5.18
CA THR A 101 12.11 -9.63 4.42
C THR A 101 12.76 -10.97 4.08
N THR A 102 12.98 -11.21 2.79
CA THR A 102 13.68 -12.42 2.31
C THR A 102 15.16 -12.38 2.70
N SER A 103 15.84 -13.53 2.66
CA SER A 103 17.30 -13.62 2.91
C SER A 103 18.16 -12.73 2.01
N ARG A 104 17.64 -12.29 0.86
CA ARG A 104 18.28 -11.35 -0.07
C ARG A 104 17.88 -9.89 0.16
N GLY A 105 17.24 -9.57 1.29
CA GLY A 105 16.84 -8.21 1.65
C GLY A 105 15.60 -7.68 0.92
N ARG A 106 14.88 -8.51 0.15
CA ARG A 106 13.65 -8.07 -0.55
C ARG A 106 12.47 -8.10 0.41
N ARG A 107 11.68 -7.02 0.42
CA ARG A 107 10.48 -6.89 1.25
C ARG A 107 9.23 -7.36 0.52
N ASN A 108 8.32 -8.01 1.24
CA ASN A 108 6.92 -8.17 0.84
C ASN A 108 6.04 -7.57 1.93
N TYR A 109 4.90 -7.04 1.52
CA TYR A 109 3.95 -6.38 2.40
C TYR A 109 2.68 -7.21 2.42
N HIS A 110 2.20 -7.54 3.62
CA HIS A 110 1.06 -8.42 3.80
C HIS A 110 -0.03 -7.65 4.53
N VAL A 111 -1.26 -7.66 4.02
CA VAL A 111 -2.39 -6.97 4.64
C VAL A 111 -3.51 -7.97 4.87
N LYS A 112 -4.07 -7.97 6.08
CA LYS A 112 -5.29 -8.71 6.40
C LYS A 112 -6.46 -7.94 5.81
N VAL A 113 -7.05 -8.46 4.73
CA VAL A 113 -8.11 -7.78 4.00
C VAL A 113 -9.46 -8.10 4.62
N ASN A 114 -10.14 -7.07 5.07
CA ASN A 114 -11.49 -7.10 5.60
C ASN A 114 -12.15 -5.72 5.38
N THR A 115 -13.41 -5.57 5.78
CA THR A 115 -14.12 -4.30 5.61
C THR A 115 -13.44 -3.13 6.33
N HIS A 116 -12.84 -3.36 7.51
CA HIS A 116 -12.12 -2.31 8.24
C HIS A 116 -10.89 -1.85 7.46
N THR A 117 -10.02 -2.77 7.06
CA THR A 117 -8.76 -2.41 6.37
C THR A 117 -9.00 -1.78 5.02
N LEU A 118 -9.96 -2.28 4.23
CA LEU A 118 -10.37 -1.64 2.97
C LEU A 118 -10.94 -0.23 3.21
N SER A 119 -11.79 -0.04 4.22
CA SER A 119 -12.35 1.28 4.52
C SER A 119 -11.27 2.28 4.96
N SER A 120 -10.33 1.86 5.80
CA SER A 120 -9.21 2.68 6.26
C SER A 120 -8.30 3.10 5.10
N LEU A 121 -8.03 2.17 4.17
CA LEU A 121 -7.22 2.42 2.99
C LEU A 121 -7.93 3.32 1.96
N HIS A 122 -9.24 3.17 1.76
CA HIS A 122 -10.01 4.05 0.87
C HIS A 122 -10.09 5.48 1.38
N ARG A 123 -10.20 5.70 2.70
CA ARG A 123 -10.19 7.05 3.28
C ARG A 123 -8.85 7.78 3.08
N PHE A 124 -7.79 7.05 2.74
CA PHE A 124 -6.47 7.64 2.53
C PHE A 124 -6.38 8.42 1.22
N ILE A 125 -7.22 8.08 0.23
CA ILE A 125 -7.22 8.65 -1.13
C ILE A 125 -8.45 9.50 -1.42
#